data_AF-A0A2H4XPC2-F1
#
_entry.id   AF-A0A2H4XPC2-F1
#
_cell.length_a   1.000
_cell.length_b   1.000
_cell.length_c   1.000
_cell.angle_alpha   90.00
_cell.angle_beta   90.00
_cell.angle_gamma   90.00
#
_symmetry.space_group_name_H-M   'P 1'
#
loop_
_entity.id
_entity.type
_entity.pdbx_description
1 polymer ?
#
loop_
_entity_poly.entity_id
_entity_poly.type
_entity_poly.pdbx_seq_one_letter_code
_entity_poly.pdbx_strand_id
1 'polypeptide(L)'
;TPKSIYIEALTVDCNALNLDSIPQRIPANTQVLLLQANNIEEVKDADHFPVNLTGLDLSQNNLSSMININFTNAHQILSVYLEENKLVELTEDCFSGLQNLQELYLNHNLISTISPNAFAEVGNLLRLHLNSNRLQLVNSQWFEAMPRLEILMISENPIIKMEDMNFKPLINLRSLVLAGMNLTEIPDNAFTGLENLESISFYDNRFVNIPSVALQKAVNLKFLDLNKNPIRRIQRGDFSNMLHLKELGINNMPDLVSIDSLAIENLPELRKIEATNNPKLAYIHPNAFYRLPKLETLMINSNSLSALYWSTIEALPNLKEISIHSNPIRCDCVNRWINMNKTNIRFMETDSLFCVDPPEFHGQNVRYIHFR
;
A
#
# COMPACT_ATOMS: atom_id res chain seq x y z
N THR A 1 -32.49 -12.51 10.88
CA THR A 1 -31.02 -12.47 10.74
C THR A 1 -30.54 -13.87 10.47
N PRO A 2 -29.88 -14.16 9.33
CA PRO A 2 -29.24 -15.46 9.14
C PRO A 2 -28.01 -15.48 10.06
N LYS A 3 -27.99 -16.42 11.01
CA LYS A 3 -26.80 -16.71 11.80
C LYS A 3 -25.78 -17.33 10.84
N SER A 4 -24.63 -16.68 10.67
CA SER A 4 -23.44 -17.32 10.12
C SER A 4 -23.15 -18.53 11.00
N ILE A 5 -23.40 -19.72 10.46
CA ILE A 5 -22.88 -20.97 11.03
C ILE A 5 -21.48 -21.05 10.45
N TYR A 6 -20.49 -20.75 11.29
CA TYR A 6 -19.09 -21.05 10.98
C TYR A 6 -18.98 -22.57 10.97
N ILE A 7 -19.08 -23.17 9.79
CA ILE A 7 -18.70 -24.57 9.58
C ILE A 7 -17.20 -24.48 9.30
N GLU A 8 -16.38 -25.01 10.21
CA GLU A 8 -14.95 -25.17 9.95
C GLU A 8 -14.80 -25.97 8.66
N ALA A 9 -14.10 -25.38 7.68
CA ALA A 9 -13.83 -26.06 6.43
C ALA A 9 -13.03 -27.33 6.72
N LEU A 10 -13.40 -28.44 6.09
CA LEU A 10 -12.70 -29.70 6.30
C LEU A 10 -11.27 -29.59 5.75
N THR A 11 -10.32 -29.44 6.67
CA THR A 11 -8.93 -29.09 6.36
C THR A 11 -8.04 -30.32 6.52
N VAL A 12 -7.20 -30.56 5.52
CA VAL A 12 -6.11 -31.54 5.58
C VAL A 12 -4.81 -30.78 5.69
N ASP A 13 -4.16 -30.93 6.84
CA ASP A 13 -2.89 -30.29 7.15
C ASP A 13 -1.73 -31.28 6.87
N CYS A 14 -0.92 -30.96 5.87
CA CYS A 14 0.29 -31.69 5.49
C CYS A 14 1.54 -30.78 5.55
N ASN A 15 1.51 -29.76 6.40
CA ASN A 15 2.56 -28.76 6.50
C ASN A 15 3.84 -29.31 7.15
N ALA A 16 5.02 -28.89 6.68
CA ALA A 16 6.31 -29.20 7.29
C ALA A 16 6.58 -30.69 7.52
N LEU A 17 6.10 -31.54 6.61
CA LEU A 17 6.25 -33.00 6.69
C LEU A 17 7.43 -33.53 5.85
N ASN A 18 8.22 -32.64 5.24
CA ASN A 18 9.30 -32.97 4.30
C ASN A 18 8.79 -33.79 3.10
N LEU A 19 7.61 -33.47 2.59
CA LEU A 19 7.04 -34.14 1.42
C LEU A 19 7.76 -33.70 0.14
N ASP A 20 8.16 -34.66 -0.69
CA ASP A 20 8.69 -34.39 -2.04
C ASP A 20 7.59 -34.39 -3.12
N SER A 21 6.38 -34.85 -2.77
CA SER A 21 5.22 -34.94 -3.66
C SER A 21 3.90 -34.79 -2.89
N ILE A 22 2.84 -34.41 -3.61
CA ILE A 22 1.49 -34.34 -3.06
C ILE A 22 1.01 -35.75 -2.63
N PRO A 23 0.40 -35.91 -1.44
CA PRO A 23 -0.12 -37.20 -0.99
C PRO A 23 -1.22 -37.74 -1.91
N GLN A 24 -1.12 -39.01 -2.32
CA GLN A 24 -2.11 -39.64 -3.22
C GLN A 24 -3.47 -39.92 -2.57
N ARG A 25 -3.55 -39.93 -1.24
CA ARG A 25 -4.78 -40.28 -0.49
C ARG A 25 -5.28 -39.10 0.33
N ILE A 26 -5.90 -38.15 -0.35
CA ILE A 26 -6.57 -37.02 0.28
C ILE A 26 -8.06 -37.39 0.46
N PRO A 27 -8.66 -37.21 1.64
CA PRO A 27 -10.10 -37.41 1.85
C PRO A 27 -10.95 -36.63 0.82
N ALA A 28 -11.93 -37.29 0.22
CA ALA A 28 -12.74 -36.70 -0.87
C ALA A 28 -13.58 -35.47 -0.46
N ASN A 29 -13.85 -35.32 0.84
CA ASN A 29 -14.59 -34.19 1.42
C ASN A 29 -13.70 -33.03 1.87
N THR A 30 -12.39 -33.09 1.61
CA THR A 30 -11.45 -32.01 1.92
C THR A 30 -11.82 -30.75 1.15
N GLN A 31 -11.87 -29.63 1.85
CA GLN A 31 -12.14 -28.29 1.32
C GLN A 31 -10.89 -27.43 1.30
N VAL A 32 -9.98 -27.62 2.26
CA VAL A 32 -8.71 -26.90 2.31
C VAL A 32 -7.58 -27.90 2.43
N LEU A 33 -6.58 -27.79 1.55
CA LEU A 33 -5.38 -28.62 1.56
C LEU A 33 -4.16 -27.73 1.83
N LEU A 34 -3.49 -27.98 2.95
CA LEU A 34 -2.29 -27.25 3.34
C LEU A 34 -1.07 -28.13 3.11
N LEU A 35 -0.16 -27.69 2.23
CA LEU A 35 1.08 -28.37 1.87
C LEU A 35 2.29 -27.44 2.05
N GLN A 36 2.18 -26.44 2.90
CA GLN A 36 3.21 -25.42 3.07
C GLN A 36 4.49 -25.99 3.69
N ALA A 37 5.63 -25.36 3.40
CA ALA A 37 6.93 -25.71 3.99
C ALA A 37 7.33 -27.18 3.73
N ASN A 38 7.17 -27.65 2.50
CA ASN A 38 7.61 -28.98 2.05
C ASN A 38 8.68 -28.86 0.95
N ASN A 39 9.07 -29.98 0.33
CA ASN A 39 10.10 -30.04 -0.70
C ASN A 39 9.52 -30.29 -2.10
N ILE A 40 8.24 -29.99 -2.33
CA ILE A 40 7.54 -30.34 -3.57
C ILE A 40 8.11 -29.51 -4.74
N GLU A 41 8.62 -30.18 -5.77
CA GLU A 41 9.22 -29.54 -6.96
C GLU A 41 8.23 -29.40 -8.13
N GLU A 42 7.21 -30.26 -8.17
CA GLU A 42 6.22 -30.31 -9.25
C GLU A 42 4.86 -30.78 -8.70
N VAL A 43 3.77 -30.17 -9.18
CA VAL A 43 2.40 -30.63 -8.91
C VAL A 43 2.05 -31.75 -9.89
N LYS A 44 2.27 -32.99 -9.45
CA LYS A 44 1.84 -34.19 -10.19
C LYS A 44 0.46 -34.63 -9.74
N ASP A 45 -0.23 -35.33 -10.63
CA ASP A 45 -1.49 -36.01 -10.31
C ASP A 45 -2.60 -35.07 -9.81
N ALA A 46 -2.64 -33.82 -10.29
CA ALA A 46 -3.66 -32.82 -9.92
C ALA A 46 -5.10 -33.29 -10.20
N ASP A 47 -5.28 -34.24 -11.13
CA ASP A 47 -6.55 -34.92 -11.38
C ASP A 47 -7.10 -35.66 -10.14
N HIS A 48 -6.26 -35.96 -9.13
CA HIS A 48 -6.69 -36.60 -7.88
C HIS A 48 -7.09 -35.62 -6.79
N PHE A 49 -7.06 -34.31 -7.06
CA PHE A 49 -7.50 -33.34 -6.08
C PHE A 49 -9.00 -33.51 -5.75
N PRO A 50 -9.39 -33.31 -4.48
CA PRO A 50 -10.79 -33.38 -4.06
C PRO A 50 -11.68 -32.39 -4.83
N VAL A 51 -12.86 -32.84 -5.24
CA VAL A 51 -13.80 -32.02 -6.03
C VAL A 51 -14.34 -30.82 -5.25
N ASN A 52 -14.37 -30.93 -3.92
CA ASN A 52 -14.85 -29.87 -3.03
C ASN A 52 -13.73 -28.93 -2.55
N LEU A 53 -12.52 -29.04 -3.12
CA LEU A 53 -11.39 -28.22 -2.72
C LEU A 53 -11.64 -26.76 -3.11
N THR A 54 -11.61 -25.88 -2.12
CA THR A 54 -11.79 -24.42 -2.25
C THR A 54 -10.50 -23.65 -1.97
N GLY A 55 -9.58 -24.22 -1.20
CA GLY A 55 -8.28 -23.61 -0.88
C GLY A 55 -7.13 -24.59 -1.03
N LEU A 56 -6.08 -24.17 -1.74
CA LEU A 56 -4.85 -24.95 -1.93
C LEU A 56 -3.65 -24.10 -1.52
N ASP A 57 -2.93 -24.54 -0.50
CA ASP A 57 -1.69 -23.89 -0.06
C ASP A 57 -0.48 -24.75 -0.41
N LEU A 58 0.33 -24.25 -1.34
CA LEU A 58 1.60 -24.82 -1.79
C LEU A 58 2.77 -23.87 -1.51
N SER A 59 2.59 -22.91 -0.60
CA SER A 59 3.62 -21.92 -0.27
C SER A 59 4.87 -22.57 0.36
N GLN A 60 6.01 -21.92 0.27
CA GLN A 60 7.29 -22.38 0.85
C GLN A 60 7.67 -23.81 0.38
N ASN A 61 7.59 -24.06 -0.93
CA ASN A 61 8.00 -25.30 -1.57
C ASN A 61 9.12 -25.03 -2.60
N ASN A 62 9.45 -26.03 -3.43
CA ASN A 62 10.49 -25.93 -4.44
C ASN A 62 9.92 -25.85 -5.87
N LEU A 63 8.65 -25.46 -6.05
CA LEU A 63 7.98 -25.48 -7.35
C LEU A 63 8.70 -24.55 -8.34
N SER A 64 9.19 -25.10 -9.45
CA SER A 64 9.86 -24.31 -10.50
C SER A 64 8.94 -23.95 -11.66
N SER A 65 7.80 -24.62 -11.80
CA SER A 65 6.86 -24.42 -12.88
C SER A 65 5.44 -24.81 -12.48
N MET A 66 4.46 -24.16 -13.12
CA MET A 66 3.04 -24.51 -13.07
C MET A 66 2.52 -25.07 -14.41
N ILE A 67 3.43 -25.46 -15.31
CA ILE A 67 3.08 -25.95 -16.65
C ILE A 67 2.43 -27.34 -16.59
N ASN A 68 1.44 -27.58 -17.45
CA ASN A 68 0.74 -28.87 -17.62
C ASN A 68 -0.01 -29.36 -16.37
N ILE A 69 -0.37 -28.47 -15.45
CA ILE A 69 -1.21 -28.81 -14.32
C ILE A 69 -2.67 -28.64 -14.72
N ASN A 70 -3.43 -29.73 -14.70
CA ASN A 70 -4.83 -29.72 -15.02
C ASN A 70 -5.68 -29.74 -13.74
N PHE A 71 -6.36 -28.64 -13.45
CA PHE A 71 -7.25 -28.53 -12.28
C PHE A 71 -8.71 -28.92 -12.59
N THR A 72 -8.95 -29.73 -13.63
CA THR A 72 -10.32 -30.11 -14.04
C THR A 72 -11.17 -30.75 -12.95
N ASN A 73 -10.60 -31.47 -11.99
CA ASN A 73 -11.41 -31.99 -10.88
C ASN A 73 -11.58 -30.99 -9.73
N ALA A 74 -10.70 -29.99 -9.62
CA ALA A 74 -10.69 -29.01 -8.54
C ALA A 74 -11.25 -27.64 -8.96
N HIS A 75 -12.30 -27.62 -9.79
CA HIS A 75 -12.94 -26.41 -10.31
C HIS A 75 -13.53 -25.48 -9.23
N GLN A 76 -13.68 -25.94 -7.99
CA GLN A 76 -14.21 -25.14 -6.88
C GLN A 76 -13.15 -24.30 -6.16
N ILE A 77 -11.88 -24.40 -6.55
CA ILE A 77 -10.79 -23.63 -5.94
C ILE A 77 -11.08 -22.13 -6.07
N LEU A 78 -11.03 -21.45 -4.92
CA LEU A 78 -11.21 -20.00 -4.77
C LEU A 78 -9.89 -19.31 -4.42
N SER A 79 -9.01 -19.98 -3.68
CA SER A 79 -7.70 -19.43 -3.30
C SER A 79 -6.55 -20.41 -3.54
N VAL A 80 -5.46 -19.89 -4.12
CA VAL A 80 -4.21 -20.62 -4.35
C VAL A 80 -3.05 -19.80 -3.81
N TYR A 81 -2.27 -20.43 -2.93
CA TYR A 81 -1.07 -19.85 -2.31
C TYR A 81 0.16 -20.57 -2.90
N LEU A 82 1.02 -19.81 -3.55
CA LEU A 82 2.24 -20.27 -4.23
C LEU A 82 3.45 -19.40 -3.84
N GLU A 83 3.35 -18.63 -2.75
CA GLU A 83 4.43 -17.77 -2.28
C GLU A 83 5.67 -18.57 -1.91
N GLU A 84 6.84 -17.93 -2.00
CA GLU A 84 8.11 -18.52 -1.57
C GLU A 84 8.43 -19.86 -2.27
N ASN A 85 8.18 -19.91 -3.58
CA ASN A 85 8.57 -21.01 -4.47
C ASN A 85 9.68 -20.53 -5.43
N LYS A 86 9.94 -21.30 -6.50
CA LYS A 86 10.99 -21.03 -7.50
C LYS A 86 10.41 -20.80 -8.91
N LEU A 87 9.16 -20.36 -9.01
CA LEU A 87 8.48 -20.16 -10.30
C LEU A 87 9.20 -19.08 -11.10
N VAL A 88 9.56 -19.37 -12.36
CA VAL A 88 10.32 -18.46 -13.23
C VAL A 88 9.44 -17.78 -14.28
N GLU A 89 8.38 -18.44 -14.72
CA GLU A 89 7.46 -17.94 -15.73
C GLU A 89 6.02 -18.38 -15.48
N LEU A 90 5.08 -17.58 -15.96
CA LEU A 90 3.67 -17.94 -16.04
C LEU A 90 3.27 -18.09 -17.52
N THR A 91 3.01 -19.32 -17.94
CA THR A 91 2.57 -19.66 -19.30
C THR A 91 1.05 -19.58 -19.44
N GLU A 92 0.53 -19.71 -20.66
CA GLU A 92 -0.92 -19.65 -20.93
C GLU A 92 -1.73 -20.70 -20.15
N ASP A 93 -1.16 -21.90 -19.95
CA ASP A 93 -1.90 -23.03 -19.37
C ASP A 93 -1.72 -23.20 -17.85
N CYS A 94 -0.97 -22.31 -17.19
CA CYS A 94 -0.55 -22.52 -15.79
C CYS A 94 -1.68 -22.50 -14.75
N PHE A 95 -2.84 -21.93 -15.11
CA PHE A 95 -4.04 -21.86 -14.27
C PHE A 95 -5.28 -22.45 -14.95
N SER A 96 -5.10 -23.34 -15.94
CA SER A 96 -6.23 -23.95 -16.66
C SER A 96 -7.12 -24.75 -15.70
N GLY A 97 -8.43 -24.59 -15.86
CA GLY A 97 -9.45 -25.21 -15.00
C GLY A 97 -9.79 -24.44 -13.72
N LEU A 98 -9.06 -23.37 -13.36
CA LEU A 98 -9.29 -22.57 -12.15
C LEU A 98 -10.29 -21.41 -12.36
N GLN A 99 -11.41 -21.68 -13.02
CA GLN A 99 -12.37 -20.65 -13.45
C GLN A 99 -13.03 -19.88 -12.30
N ASN A 100 -13.10 -20.46 -11.10
CA ASN A 100 -13.68 -19.83 -9.92
C ASN A 100 -12.64 -19.15 -9.02
N LEU A 101 -11.37 -19.14 -9.42
CA LEU A 101 -10.30 -18.55 -8.62
C LEU A 101 -10.56 -17.07 -8.35
N GLN A 102 -10.45 -16.69 -7.09
CA GLN A 102 -10.66 -15.31 -6.60
C GLN A 102 -9.37 -14.73 -6.04
N GLU A 103 -8.50 -15.55 -5.45
CA GLU A 103 -7.26 -15.10 -4.83
C GLU A 103 -6.07 -15.93 -5.30
N LEU A 104 -5.05 -15.25 -5.79
CA LEU A 104 -3.83 -15.87 -6.27
C LEU A 104 -2.62 -15.15 -5.69
N TYR A 105 -1.82 -15.89 -4.94
CA TYR A 105 -0.63 -15.37 -4.31
C TYR A 105 0.63 -16.03 -4.87
N LEU A 106 1.49 -15.21 -5.46
CA LEU A 106 2.72 -15.61 -6.17
C LEU A 106 3.94 -14.83 -5.67
N ASN A 107 3.86 -14.25 -4.47
CA ASN A 107 4.91 -13.42 -3.91
C ASN A 107 6.22 -14.20 -3.71
N HIS A 108 7.37 -13.53 -3.72
CA HIS A 108 8.66 -14.15 -3.40
C HIS A 108 8.96 -15.38 -4.28
N ASN A 109 8.70 -15.26 -5.58
CA ASN A 109 9.11 -16.23 -6.60
C ASN A 109 10.24 -15.63 -7.46
N LEU A 110 10.54 -16.27 -8.58
CA LEU A 110 11.55 -15.84 -9.54
C LEU A 110 10.93 -15.38 -10.87
N ILE A 111 9.64 -15.00 -10.86
CA ILE A 111 8.87 -14.78 -12.09
C ILE A 111 9.44 -13.58 -12.85
N SER A 112 10.03 -13.83 -14.00
CA SER A 112 10.55 -12.78 -14.89
C SER A 112 9.66 -12.54 -16.11
N THR A 113 8.84 -13.52 -16.48
CA THR A 113 8.03 -13.50 -17.69
C THR A 113 6.61 -13.98 -17.40
N ILE A 114 5.62 -13.24 -17.89
CA ILE A 114 4.20 -13.61 -17.85
C ILE A 114 3.66 -13.54 -19.27
N SER A 115 3.09 -14.65 -19.76
CA SER A 115 2.42 -14.70 -21.05
C SER A 115 1.21 -13.75 -21.07
N PRO A 116 0.90 -13.06 -22.20
CA PRO A 116 -0.31 -12.25 -22.34
C PRO A 116 -1.60 -12.98 -21.94
N ASN A 117 -1.67 -14.30 -22.17
CA ASN A 117 -2.84 -15.13 -21.89
C ASN A 117 -2.72 -15.96 -20.61
N ALA A 118 -1.69 -15.75 -19.77
CA ALA A 118 -1.47 -16.56 -18.56
C ALA A 118 -2.68 -16.57 -17.61
N PHE A 119 -3.50 -15.50 -17.64
CA PHE A 119 -4.68 -15.34 -16.79
C PHE A 119 -6.01 -15.53 -17.53
N ALA A 120 -6.02 -16.08 -18.75
CA ALA A 120 -7.20 -16.16 -19.60
C ALA A 120 -8.38 -16.90 -18.96
N GLU A 121 -8.11 -17.94 -18.17
CA GLU A 121 -9.14 -18.75 -17.52
C GLU A 121 -9.53 -18.29 -16.11
N VAL A 122 -8.81 -17.35 -15.50
CA VAL A 122 -9.05 -16.88 -14.11
C VAL A 122 -9.79 -15.54 -14.05
N GLY A 123 -10.80 -15.35 -14.91
CA GLY A 123 -11.50 -14.07 -15.03
C GLY A 123 -12.36 -13.65 -13.82
N ASN A 124 -12.47 -14.51 -12.81
CA ASN A 124 -13.10 -14.21 -11.51
C ASN A 124 -12.13 -13.69 -10.45
N LEU A 125 -10.85 -13.50 -10.80
CA LEU A 125 -9.83 -13.07 -9.85
C LEU A 125 -10.15 -11.69 -9.26
N LEU A 126 -10.08 -11.60 -7.93
CA LEU A 126 -10.30 -10.39 -7.13
C LEU A 126 -8.99 -9.87 -6.54
N ARG A 127 -8.05 -10.76 -6.20
CA ARG A 127 -6.76 -10.44 -5.59
C ARG A 127 -5.62 -11.14 -6.31
N LEU A 128 -4.63 -10.36 -6.75
CA LEU A 128 -3.42 -10.85 -7.37
C LEU A 128 -2.20 -10.25 -6.68
N HIS A 129 -1.37 -11.12 -6.13
CA HIS A 129 -0.14 -10.74 -5.44
C HIS A 129 1.08 -11.29 -6.18
N LEU A 130 1.89 -10.38 -6.74
CA LEU A 130 3.10 -10.64 -7.54
C LEU A 130 4.35 -10.00 -6.92
N ASN A 131 4.31 -9.64 -5.63
CA ASN A 131 5.41 -8.90 -5.00
C ASN A 131 6.71 -9.72 -5.00
N SER A 132 7.85 -9.04 -5.00
CA SER A 132 9.17 -9.67 -4.84
C SER A 132 9.43 -10.75 -5.89
N ASN A 133 9.21 -10.41 -7.16
CA ASN A 133 9.52 -11.24 -8.32
C ASN A 133 10.62 -10.57 -9.17
N ARG A 134 10.77 -10.96 -10.43
CA ARG A 134 11.82 -10.48 -11.35
C ARG A 134 11.24 -9.74 -12.56
N LEU A 135 10.02 -9.22 -12.47
CA LEU A 135 9.35 -8.53 -13.56
C LEU A 135 10.05 -7.20 -13.88
N GLN A 136 10.39 -7.00 -15.15
CA GLN A 136 11.08 -5.78 -15.62
C GLN A 136 10.14 -4.78 -16.32
N LEU A 137 8.92 -5.20 -16.62
CA LEU A 137 7.89 -4.38 -17.27
C LEU A 137 6.52 -4.73 -16.71
N VAL A 138 5.53 -3.88 -16.99
CA VAL A 138 4.12 -4.18 -16.80
C VAL A 138 3.47 -4.26 -18.17
N ASN A 139 2.92 -5.41 -18.56
CA ASN A 139 2.18 -5.53 -19.81
C ASN A 139 0.66 -5.44 -19.54
N SER A 140 -0.02 -4.51 -20.20
CA SER A 140 -1.48 -4.35 -20.06
C SER A 140 -2.27 -5.59 -20.45
N GLN A 141 -1.74 -6.42 -21.37
CA GLN A 141 -2.43 -7.61 -21.87
C GLN A 141 -2.67 -8.66 -20.76
N TRP A 142 -1.79 -8.72 -19.76
CA TRP A 142 -1.97 -9.61 -18.60
C TRP A 142 -3.33 -9.39 -17.91
N PHE A 143 -3.81 -8.15 -17.93
CA PHE A 143 -4.98 -7.72 -17.19
C PHE A 143 -6.28 -7.79 -18.00
N GLU A 144 -6.23 -8.04 -19.31
CA GLU A 144 -7.42 -8.05 -20.17
C GLU A 144 -8.45 -9.09 -19.75
N ALA A 145 -7.99 -10.24 -19.24
CA ALA A 145 -8.85 -11.32 -18.78
C ALA A 145 -9.38 -11.13 -17.35
N MET A 146 -8.93 -10.12 -16.60
CA MET A 146 -9.25 -9.95 -15.17
C MET A 146 -9.97 -8.62 -14.84
N PRO A 147 -11.11 -8.29 -15.47
CA PRO A 147 -11.81 -7.03 -15.24
C PRO A 147 -12.41 -6.91 -13.83
N ARG A 148 -12.52 -8.01 -13.08
CA ARG A 148 -13.05 -8.06 -11.70
C ARG A 148 -12.00 -7.80 -10.62
N LEU A 149 -10.72 -7.72 -11.00
CA LEU A 149 -9.63 -7.57 -10.04
C LEU A 149 -9.81 -6.29 -9.22
N GLU A 150 -9.80 -6.42 -7.90
CA GLU A 150 -9.96 -5.31 -6.96
C GLU A 150 -8.62 -4.91 -6.32
N ILE A 151 -7.70 -5.86 -6.15
CA ILE A 151 -6.41 -5.64 -5.50
C ILE A 151 -5.28 -6.21 -6.35
N LEU A 152 -4.34 -5.35 -6.70
CA LEU A 152 -3.10 -5.70 -7.39
C LEU A 152 -1.91 -5.25 -6.55
N MET A 153 -1.04 -6.20 -6.22
CA MET A 153 0.24 -5.92 -5.56
C MET A 153 1.38 -6.44 -6.44
N ILE A 154 2.25 -5.55 -6.92
CA ILE A 154 3.38 -5.88 -7.82
C ILE A 154 4.70 -5.26 -7.31
N SER A 155 4.75 -4.99 -6.01
CA SER A 155 5.87 -4.33 -5.32
C SER A 155 7.16 -5.13 -5.42
N GLU A 156 8.30 -4.48 -5.20
CA GLU A 156 9.62 -5.13 -5.14
C GLU A 156 9.99 -5.91 -6.41
N ASN A 157 9.43 -5.52 -7.56
CA ASN A 157 9.86 -5.97 -8.88
C ASN A 157 10.79 -4.91 -9.51
N PRO A 158 11.84 -5.33 -10.25
CA PRO A 158 12.78 -4.43 -10.91
C PRO A 158 12.20 -3.81 -12.21
N ILE A 159 11.01 -3.21 -12.11
CA ILE A 159 10.32 -2.62 -13.27
C ILE A 159 11.10 -1.40 -13.76
N ILE A 160 11.58 -1.48 -14.99
CA ILE A 160 12.43 -0.47 -15.61
C ILE A 160 11.60 0.74 -16.04
N LYS A 161 10.40 0.49 -16.56
CA LYS A 161 9.51 1.53 -17.07
C LYS A 161 8.05 1.06 -17.02
N MET A 162 7.16 2.01 -16.72
CA MET A 162 5.72 1.87 -16.95
C MET A 162 5.30 2.70 -18.17
N GLU A 163 4.26 2.24 -18.85
CA GLU A 163 3.67 2.89 -20.01
C GLU A 163 2.29 3.45 -19.68
N ASP A 164 1.84 4.39 -20.51
CA ASP A 164 0.49 4.95 -20.41
C ASP A 164 -0.55 3.84 -20.52
N MET A 165 -1.62 3.94 -19.72
CA MET A 165 -2.75 3.01 -19.73
C MET A 165 -2.42 1.55 -19.41
N ASN A 166 -1.25 1.23 -18.80
CA ASN A 166 -0.90 -0.16 -18.46
C ASN A 166 -1.98 -0.88 -17.63
N PHE A 167 -2.69 -0.16 -16.76
CA PHE A 167 -3.70 -0.73 -15.87
C PHE A 167 -5.14 -0.54 -16.37
N LYS A 168 -5.34 0.04 -17.55
CA LYS A 168 -6.66 0.41 -18.10
C LYS A 168 -7.70 -0.73 -18.10
N PRO A 169 -7.35 -2.01 -18.35
CA PRO A 169 -8.33 -3.09 -18.29
C PRO A 169 -8.92 -3.35 -16.89
N LEU A 170 -8.24 -2.92 -15.81
CA LEU A 170 -8.61 -3.18 -14.42
C LEU A 170 -9.69 -2.21 -13.92
N ILE A 171 -10.85 -2.23 -14.56
CA ILE A 171 -11.96 -1.27 -14.34
C ILE A 171 -12.56 -1.32 -12.93
N ASN A 172 -12.41 -2.43 -12.20
CA ASN A 172 -12.88 -2.59 -10.82
C ASN A 172 -11.75 -2.46 -9.76
N LEU A 173 -10.54 -2.07 -10.18
CA LEU A 173 -9.41 -1.98 -9.25
C LEU A 173 -9.68 -0.94 -8.17
N ARG A 174 -9.54 -1.34 -6.91
CA ARG A 174 -9.71 -0.50 -5.73
C ARG A 174 -8.39 -0.18 -5.06
N SER A 175 -7.42 -1.09 -5.11
CA SER A 175 -6.11 -0.92 -4.47
C SER A 175 -4.97 -1.34 -5.39
N LEU A 176 -4.01 -0.45 -5.57
CA LEU A 176 -2.79 -0.67 -6.35
C LEU A 176 -1.56 -0.38 -5.49
N VAL A 177 -0.69 -1.38 -5.32
CA VAL A 177 0.52 -1.25 -4.51
C VAL A 177 1.76 -1.38 -5.40
N LEU A 178 2.50 -0.28 -5.52
CA LEU A 178 3.71 -0.11 -6.32
C LEU A 178 4.90 0.25 -5.43
N ALA A 179 5.15 -0.55 -4.38
CA ALA A 179 6.16 -0.24 -3.37
C ALA A 179 7.54 -0.81 -3.72
N GLY A 180 8.63 -0.13 -3.35
CA GLY A 180 9.98 -0.71 -3.46
C GLY A 180 10.45 -0.97 -4.89
N MET A 181 9.96 -0.21 -5.88
CA MET A 181 10.20 -0.48 -7.32
C MET A 181 11.28 0.43 -7.94
N ASN A 182 11.93 1.27 -7.14
CA ASN A 182 12.91 2.29 -7.60
C ASN A 182 12.37 3.26 -8.65
N LEU A 183 11.05 3.48 -8.70
CA LEU A 183 10.44 4.35 -9.70
C LEU A 183 10.81 5.81 -9.48
N THR A 184 11.23 6.50 -10.54
CA THR A 184 11.54 7.94 -10.50
C THR A 184 10.41 8.81 -11.01
N GLU A 185 9.53 8.24 -11.85
CA GLU A 185 8.38 8.92 -12.46
C GLU A 185 7.24 7.93 -12.73
N ILE A 186 6.04 8.47 -12.89
CA ILE A 186 4.84 7.74 -13.34
C ILE A 186 4.35 8.44 -14.61
N PRO A 187 4.04 7.71 -15.70
CA PRO A 187 3.45 8.30 -16.90
C PRO A 187 2.13 9.03 -16.61
N ASP A 188 1.92 10.17 -17.29
CA ASP A 188 0.77 11.05 -17.07
C ASP A 188 -0.59 10.37 -17.23
N ASN A 189 -0.70 9.33 -18.06
CA ASN A 189 -1.95 8.60 -18.29
C ASN A 189 -1.90 7.17 -17.74
N ALA A 190 -0.95 6.83 -16.85
CA ALA A 190 -0.80 5.49 -16.28
C ALA A 190 -2.07 4.97 -15.60
N PHE A 191 -2.81 5.84 -14.90
CA PHE A 191 -4.04 5.49 -14.16
C PHE A 191 -5.35 5.75 -14.93
N THR A 192 -5.27 5.98 -16.24
CA THR A 192 -6.46 6.16 -17.07
C THR A 192 -7.30 4.88 -17.10
N GLY A 193 -8.60 4.99 -16.83
CA GLY A 193 -9.54 3.85 -16.75
C GLY A 193 -9.74 3.29 -15.34
N LEU A 194 -8.95 3.74 -14.35
CA LEU A 194 -9.04 3.30 -12.96
C LEU A 194 -10.03 4.14 -12.14
N GLU A 195 -11.28 4.21 -12.60
CA GLU A 195 -12.31 5.07 -11.98
C GLU A 195 -12.70 4.64 -10.56
N ASN A 196 -12.56 3.36 -10.22
CA ASN A 196 -12.90 2.81 -8.91
C ASN A 196 -11.72 2.77 -7.93
N LEU A 197 -10.56 3.31 -8.32
CA LEU A 197 -9.34 3.22 -7.52
C LEU A 197 -9.43 4.10 -6.28
N GLU A 198 -9.33 3.47 -5.11
CA GLU A 198 -9.48 4.10 -3.80
C GLU A 198 -8.16 4.23 -3.06
N SER A 199 -7.16 3.38 -3.35
CA SER A 199 -5.89 3.35 -2.66
C SER A 199 -4.72 3.15 -3.63
N ILE A 200 -3.70 4.00 -3.49
CA ILE A 200 -2.42 3.86 -4.18
C ILE A 200 -1.30 3.98 -3.16
N SER A 201 -0.36 3.03 -3.18
CA SER A 201 0.90 3.15 -2.46
C SER A 201 2.09 3.19 -3.40
N PHE A 202 2.91 4.23 -3.20
CA PHE A 202 4.20 4.48 -3.84
C PHE A 202 5.34 4.36 -2.83
N TYR A 203 5.12 3.63 -1.74
CA TYR A 203 6.08 3.46 -0.66
C TYR A 203 7.47 3.08 -1.17
N ASP A 204 8.51 3.75 -0.69
CA ASP A 204 9.92 3.39 -0.95
C ASP A 204 10.28 3.34 -2.45
N ASN A 205 10.01 4.45 -3.13
CA ASN A 205 10.45 4.69 -4.50
C ASN A 205 11.46 5.85 -4.55
N ARG A 206 11.76 6.36 -5.75
CA ARG A 206 12.75 7.40 -6.01
C ARG A 206 12.10 8.69 -6.53
N PHE A 207 10.84 8.94 -6.18
CA PHE A 207 10.13 10.14 -6.61
C PHE A 207 10.75 11.40 -5.98
N VAL A 208 11.26 12.30 -6.82
CA VAL A 208 11.74 13.62 -6.39
C VAL A 208 10.61 14.66 -6.38
N ASN A 209 9.55 14.39 -7.14
CA ASN A 209 8.33 15.19 -7.23
C ASN A 209 7.11 14.28 -7.14
N ILE A 210 5.97 14.81 -6.70
CA ILE A 210 4.70 14.09 -6.71
C ILE A 210 4.22 13.91 -8.16
N PRO A 211 3.82 12.71 -8.60
CA PRO A 211 3.28 12.47 -9.95
C PRO A 211 1.83 13.00 -10.07
N SER A 212 1.66 14.31 -9.92
CA SER A 212 0.36 14.96 -9.76
C SER A 212 -0.53 14.85 -11.00
N VAL A 213 0.05 14.79 -12.21
CA VAL A 213 -0.72 14.64 -13.46
C VAL A 213 -1.36 13.26 -13.55
N ALA A 214 -0.61 12.20 -13.21
CA ALA A 214 -1.12 10.84 -13.17
C ALA A 214 -2.16 10.66 -12.05
N LEU A 215 -1.87 11.16 -10.84
CA LEU A 215 -2.77 11.07 -9.69
C LEU A 215 -4.13 11.74 -9.92
N GLN A 216 -4.18 12.81 -10.71
CA GLN A 216 -5.45 13.46 -11.11
C GLN A 216 -6.37 12.57 -11.96
N LYS A 217 -5.86 11.49 -12.56
CA LYS A 217 -6.69 10.50 -13.28
C LYS A 217 -7.44 9.57 -12.32
N ALA A 218 -6.92 9.36 -11.11
CA ALA A 218 -7.54 8.54 -10.08
C ALA A 218 -8.52 9.38 -9.23
N VAL A 219 -9.65 9.73 -9.84
CA VAL A 219 -10.59 10.74 -9.29
C VAL A 219 -11.25 10.36 -7.96
N ASN A 220 -11.33 9.06 -7.65
CA ASN A 220 -11.95 8.53 -6.42
C ASN A 220 -10.93 8.12 -5.34
N LEU A 221 -9.67 8.57 -5.46
CA LEU A 221 -8.61 8.19 -4.55
C LEU A 221 -8.89 8.69 -3.12
N LYS A 222 -8.84 7.77 -2.16
CA LYS A 222 -9.08 8.01 -0.73
C LYS A 222 -7.80 7.91 0.09
N PHE A 223 -6.87 7.04 -0.31
CA PHE A 223 -5.64 6.77 0.42
C PHE A 223 -4.45 6.94 -0.53
N LEU A 224 -3.53 7.83 -0.16
CA LEU A 224 -2.29 8.05 -0.91
C LEU A 224 -1.10 7.91 0.04
N ASP A 225 -0.26 6.91 -0.25
CA ASP A 225 0.98 6.66 0.46
C ASP A 225 2.19 7.03 -0.41
N LEU A 226 2.86 8.12 -0.05
CA LEU A 226 4.10 8.62 -0.66
C LEU A 226 5.32 8.40 0.27
N ASN A 227 5.17 7.62 1.33
CA ASN A 227 6.20 7.44 2.34
C ASN A 227 7.52 6.95 1.72
N LYS A 228 8.65 7.30 2.34
CA LYS A 228 10.00 6.89 1.89
C LYS A 228 10.37 7.30 0.46
N ASN A 229 9.88 8.44 -0.02
CA ASN A 229 10.35 9.03 -1.27
C ASN A 229 11.27 10.24 -1.04
N PRO A 230 12.26 10.50 -1.92
CA PRO A 230 13.14 11.66 -1.83
C PRO A 230 12.48 12.97 -2.35
N ILE A 231 11.19 13.17 -2.07
CA ILE A 231 10.48 14.39 -2.47
C ILE A 231 11.01 15.56 -1.65
N ARG A 232 11.45 16.63 -2.32
CA ARG A 232 12.11 17.76 -1.65
C ARG A 232 11.15 18.79 -1.08
N ARG A 233 10.03 19.02 -1.75
CA ARG A 233 9.05 20.05 -1.39
C ARG A 233 7.67 19.53 -1.75
N ILE A 234 6.70 19.87 -0.91
CA ILE A 234 5.28 19.74 -1.24
C ILE A 234 4.80 21.13 -1.61
N GLN A 235 4.36 21.29 -2.85
CA GLN A 235 4.03 22.58 -3.46
C GLN A 235 2.56 22.67 -3.85
N ARG A 236 2.12 23.90 -4.12
CA ARG A 236 0.78 24.16 -4.61
C ARG A 236 0.53 23.38 -5.90
N GLY A 237 -0.56 22.63 -5.92
CA GLY A 237 -1.01 21.90 -7.09
C GLY A 237 -0.72 20.41 -7.06
N ASP A 238 0.18 19.94 -6.18
CA ASP A 238 0.58 18.53 -6.09
C ASP A 238 -0.60 17.59 -5.80
N PHE A 239 -1.60 18.07 -5.06
CA PHE A 239 -2.81 17.32 -4.70
C PHE A 239 -4.11 17.94 -5.28
N SER A 240 -4.00 18.68 -6.38
CA SER A 240 -5.17 19.30 -7.03
C SER A 240 -6.26 18.28 -7.36
N ASN A 241 -7.52 18.65 -7.11
CA ASN A 241 -8.71 17.86 -7.46
C ASN A 241 -8.82 16.49 -6.77
N MET A 242 -8.02 16.22 -5.73
CA MET A 242 -8.12 14.99 -4.94
C MET A 242 -9.24 15.07 -3.88
N LEU A 243 -10.46 15.38 -4.32
CA LEU A 243 -11.57 15.78 -3.45
C LEU A 243 -12.01 14.69 -2.47
N HIS A 244 -11.75 13.43 -2.79
CA HIS A 244 -12.10 12.25 -1.99
C HIS A 244 -10.96 11.75 -1.09
N LEU A 245 -9.79 12.41 -1.11
CA LEU A 245 -8.64 11.99 -0.33
C LEU A 245 -8.95 12.12 1.16
N LYS A 246 -8.75 11.03 1.90
CA LYS A 246 -9.01 10.90 3.35
C LYS A 246 -7.73 10.85 4.16
N GLU A 247 -6.71 10.17 3.64
CA GLU A 247 -5.43 10.00 4.32
C GLU A 247 -4.26 10.22 3.36
N LEU A 248 -3.28 11.00 3.84
CA LEU A 248 -2.06 11.31 3.13
C LEU A 248 -0.84 10.91 3.97
N GLY A 249 -0.09 9.92 3.48
CA GLY A 249 1.18 9.48 4.04
C GLY A 249 2.36 10.16 3.34
N ILE A 250 3.10 10.98 4.08
CA ILE A 250 4.31 11.69 3.65
C ILE A 250 5.42 11.57 4.71
N ASN A 251 5.60 10.35 5.22
CA ASN A 251 6.56 9.99 6.26
C ASN A 251 7.90 9.52 5.69
N ASN A 252 8.94 9.54 6.51
CA ASN A 252 10.25 8.95 6.21
C ASN A 252 10.88 9.48 4.92
N MET A 253 10.60 10.73 4.54
CA MET A 253 11.17 11.38 3.36
C MET A 253 12.50 12.05 3.71
N PRO A 254 13.64 11.49 3.26
CA PRO A 254 14.97 11.94 3.68
C PRO A 254 15.32 13.34 3.16
N ASP A 255 14.63 13.77 2.10
CA ASP A 255 14.92 15.01 1.38
C ASP A 255 13.85 16.08 1.52
N LEU A 256 12.73 15.81 2.19
CA LEU A 256 11.64 16.77 2.34
C LEU A 256 12.09 17.93 3.22
N VAL A 257 12.15 19.14 2.66
CA VAL A 257 12.60 20.36 3.34
C VAL A 257 11.44 21.24 3.78
N SER A 258 10.42 21.37 2.93
CA SER A 258 9.30 22.28 3.20
C SER A 258 7.95 21.83 2.66
N ILE A 259 6.90 22.30 3.33
CA ILE A 259 5.53 22.30 2.82
C ILE A 259 5.15 23.76 2.55
N ASP A 260 4.93 24.07 1.27
CA ASP A 260 4.80 25.45 0.78
C ASP A 260 3.39 25.99 0.97
N SER A 261 3.20 27.28 0.66
CA SER A 261 1.89 27.93 0.76
C SER A 261 0.86 27.25 -0.13
N LEU A 262 -0.33 26.97 0.41
CA LEU A 262 -1.43 26.32 -0.30
C LEU A 262 -1.06 24.96 -0.92
N ALA A 263 -0.06 24.28 -0.37
CA ALA A 263 0.36 22.98 -0.88
C ALA A 263 -0.72 21.90 -0.70
N ILE A 264 -1.44 21.95 0.43
CA ILE A 264 -2.54 21.04 0.74
C ILE A 264 -3.81 21.88 0.88
N GLU A 265 -4.45 22.16 -0.26
CA GLU A 265 -5.62 23.03 -0.35
C GLU A 265 -6.86 22.32 -0.91
N ASN A 266 -8.04 22.68 -0.40
CA ASN A 266 -9.36 22.24 -0.90
C ASN A 266 -9.56 20.71 -0.91
N LEU A 267 -9.16 20.02 0.17
CA LEU A 267 -9.41 18.58 0.35
C LEU A 267 -10.52 18.38 1.41
N PRO A 268 -11.81 18.34 1.01
CA PRO A 268 -12.94 18.39 1.93
C PRO A 268 -13.13 17.10 2.73
N GLU A 269 -12.56 15.99 2.27
CA GLU A 269 -12.66 14.68 2.92
C GLU A 269 -11.43 14.27 3.73
N LEU A 270 -10.36 15.08 3.68
CA LEU A 270 -9.09 14.75 4.31
C LEU A 270 -9.22 14.76 5.84
N ARG A 271 -8.86 13.65 6.46
CA ARG A 271 -8.96 13.41 7.90
C ARG A 271 -7.60 13.32 8.57
N LYS A 272 -6.61 12.75 7.87
CA LYS A 272 -5.31 12.44 8.44
C LYS A 272 -4.17 12.87 7.51
N ILE A 273 -3.22 13.60 8.07
CA ILE A 273 -1.93 13.88 7.42
C ILE A 273 -0.83 13.33 8.33
N GLU A 274 0.01 12.47 7.76
CA GLU A 274 1.17 11.91 8.44
C GLU A 274 2.46 12.35 7.74
N ALA A 275 3.17 13.30 8.33
CA ALA A 275 4.44 13.83 7.87
C ALA A 275 5.53 13.62 8.94
N THR A 276 5.70 12.38 9.38
CA THR A 276 6.60 12.01 10.46
C THR A 276 7.97 11.54 9.95
N ASN A 277 9.00 11.67 10.78
CA ASN A 277 10.34 11.18 10.47
C ASN A 277 10.94 11.74 9.16
N ASN A 278 10.73 13.03 8.90
CA ASN A 278 11.30 13.75 7.76
C ASN A 278 12.45 14.64 8.29
N PRO A 279 13.70 14.12 8.34
CA PRO A 279 14.80 14.75 9.08
C PRO A 279 15.20 16.13 8.53
N LYS A 280 14.82 16.49 7.30
CA LYS A 280 15.10 17.81 6.72
C LYS A 280 13.91 18.76 6.76
N LEU A 281 12.73 18.31 7.19
CA LEU A 281 11.51 19.12 7.15
C LEU A 281 11.59 20.19 8.23
N ALA A 282 12.02 21.38 7.81
CA ALA A 282 12.34 22.49 8.71
C ALA A 282 11.33 23.64 8.60
N TYR A 283 10.50 23.64 7.57
CA TYR A 283 9.56 24.74 7.30
C TYR A 283 8.19 24.25 6.83
N ILE A 284 7.14 24.69 7.53
CA ILE A 284 5.75 24.57 7.06
C ILE A 284 5.22 26.00 6.96
N HIS A 285 4.79 26.38 5.76
CA HIS A 285 4.25 27.71 5.53
C HIS A 285 2.97 27.95 6.37
N PRO A 286 2.74 29.16 6.91
CA PRO A 286 1.53 29.49 7.68
C PRO A 286 0.20 29.07 7.03
N ASN A 287 0.11 29.22 5.70
CA ASN A 287 -1.04 28.85 4.88
C ASN A 287 -0.85 27.51 4.11
N ALA A 288 0.02 26.62 4.58
CA ALA A 288 0.27 25.34 3.90
C ALA A 288 -0.99 24.46 3.83
N PHE A 289 -1.79 24.48 4.90
CA PHE A 289 -3.06 23.78 5.01
C PHE A 289 -4.21 24.77 4.84
N TYR A 290 -5.05 24.58 3.83
CA TYR A 290 -6.15 25.51 3.54
C TYR A 290 -7.42 24.78 3.14
N ARG A 291 -8.56 25.15 3.76
CA ARG A 291 -9.88 24.53 3.55
C ARG A 291 -9.84 23.01 3.69
N LEU A 292 -9.41 22.55 4.86
CA LEU A 292 -9.41 21.14 5.27
C LEU A 292 -10.43 20.92 6.40
N PRO A 293 -11.74 21.02 6.11
CA PRO A 293 -12.79 21.10 7.13
C PRO A 293 -12.92 19.81 7.96
N LYS A 294 -12.49 18.65 7.46
CA LYS A 294 -12.61 17.36 8.15
C LYS A 294 -11.28 16.86 8.74
N LEU A 295 -10.22 17.66 8.71
CA LEU A 295 -8.91 17.21 9.20
C LEU A 295 -8.97 17.05 10.72
N GLU A 296 -8.73 15.83 11.19
CA GLU A 296 -8.83 15.42 12.59
C GLU A 296 -7.44 15.16 13.20
N THR A 297 -6.48 14.69 12.39
CA THR A 297 -5.18 14.22 12.87
C THR A 297 -4.04 14.79 12.01
N LEU A 298 -3.09 15.48 12.66
CA LEU A 298 -1.88 16.01 12.02
C LEU A 298 -0.63 15.52 12.75
N MET A 299 0.11 14.61 12.11
CA MET A 299 1.35 14.06 12.66
C MET A 299 2.56 14.71 11.97
N ILE A 300 3.35 15.47 12.71
CA ILE A 300 4.54 16.22 12.25
C ILE A 300 5.72 16.04 13.22
N ASN A 301 5.74 14.93 13.96
CA ASN A 301 6.81 14.60 14.89
C ASN A 301 8.06 14.05 14.18
N SER A 302 9.18 14.07 14.89
CA SER A 302 10.47 13.56 14.39
C SER A 302 10.90 14.27 13.10
N ASN A 303 10.77 15.60 13.06
CA ASN A 303 11.20 16.44 11.94
C ASN A 303 12.26 17.47 12.42
N SER A 304 12.57 18.46 11.59
CA SER A 304 13.50 19.55 11.89
C SER A 304 12.79 20.90 12.10
N LEU A 305 11.52 20.87 12.53
CA LEU A 305 10.74 22.10 12.72
C LEU A 305 11.23 22.86 13.95
N SER A 306 11.68 24.10 13.75
CA SER A 306 11.96 25.02 14.85
C SER A 306 10.73 25.82 15.27
N ALA A 307 9.79 26.01 14.35
CA ALA A 307 8.57 26.76 14.59
C ALA A 307 7.37 26.19 13.84
N LEU A 308 6.20 26.28 14.48
CA LEU A 308 4.91 26.07 13.87
C LEU A 308 3.99 27.24 14.23
N TYR A 309 3.53 27.98 13.21
CA TYR A 309 2.73 29.18 13.42
C TYR A 309 1.30 28.82 13.86
N TRP A 310 0.74 29.62 14.78
CA TRP A 310 -0.65 29.45 15.23
C TRP A 310 -1.65 29.48 14.06
N SER A 311 -1.44 30.34 13.07
CA SER A 311 -2.30 30.45 11.90
C SER A 311 -2.41 29.16 11.09
N THR A 312 -1.36 28.31 11.10
CA THR A 312 -1.38 26.98 10.48
C THR A 312 -2.39 26.05 11.15
N ILE A 313 -2.54 26.17 12.47
CA ILE A 313 -3.45 25.34 13.27
C ILE A 313 -4.85 25.94 13.34
N GLU A 314 -4.96 27.26 13.44
CA GLU A 314 -6.23 28.00 13.44
C GLU A 314 -7.03 27.78 12.15
N ALA A 315 -6.36 27.51 11.04
CA ALA A 315 -6.98 27.15 9.76
C ALA A 315 -7.69 25.77 9.77
N LEU A 316 -7.53 24.97 10.83
CA LEU A 316 -8.01 23.58 10.93
C LEU A 316 -9.12 23.46 11.99
N PRO A 317 -10.40 23.68 11.64
CA PRO A 317 -11.48 23.85 12.62
C PRO A 317 -11.86 22.58 13.38
N ASN A 318 -11.56 21.40 12.83
CA ASN A 318 -11.91 20.10 13.42
C ASN A 318 -10.70 19.28 13.88
N LEU A 319 -9.52 19.92 14.00
CA LEU A 319 -8.32 19.23 14.44
C LEU A 319 -8.48 18.73 15.88
N LYS A 320 -8.31 17.42 16.08
CA LYS A 320 -8.46 16.74 17.37
C LYS A 320 -7.11 16.38 17.96
N GLU A 321 -6.20 15.88 17.12
CA GLU A 321 -4.92 15.32 17.56
C GLU A 321 -3.76 15.89 16.75
N ILE A 322 -2.69 16.28 17.46
CA ILE A 322 -1.44 16.75 16.86
C ILE A 322 -0.24 16.08 17.52
N SER A 323 0.75 15.72 16.71
CA SER A 323 2.03 15.21 17.17
C SER A 323 3.15 16.09 16.63
N ILE A 324 3.92 16.73 17.52
CA ILE A 324 5.02 17.66 17.18
C ILE A 324 6.29 17.39 18.01
N HIS A 325 6.30 16.32 18.81
CA HIS A 325 7.48 15.94 19.58
C HIS A 325 8.68 15.61 18.68
N SER A 326 9.86 15.49 19.28
CA SER A 326 11.10 15.18 18.55
C SER A 326 11.39 16.16 17.40
N ASN A 327 11.13 17.44 17.63
CA ASN A 327 11.48 18.55 16.76
C ASN A 327 12.37 19.53 17.54
N PRO A 328 13.31 20.24 16.89
CA PRO A 328 14.16 21.24 17.53
C PRO A 328 13.39 22.56 17.81
N ILE A 329 12.33 22.48 18.61
CA ILE A 329 11.39 23.59 18.84
C ILE A 329 12.09 24.77 19.53
N ARG A 330 11.87 25.97 18.98
CA ARG A 330 12.26 27.23 19.59
C ARG A 330 11.15 27.75 20.49
N CYS A 331 11.42 27.86 21.78
CA CYS A 331 10.48 28.32 22.79
C CYS A 331 10.49 29.85 22.87
N ASP A 332 9.92 30.47 21.84
CA ASP A 332 9.66 31.90 21.71
C ASP A 332 8.15 32.21 21.52
N CYS A 333 7.83 33.44 21.12
CA CYS A 333 6.45 33.87 20.93
C CYS A 333 5.72 33.14 19.79
N VAL A 334 6.43 32.52 18.84
CA VAL A 334 5.82 31.81 17.71
C VAL A 334 5.21 30.49 18.18
N ASN A 335 5.93 29.73 19.00
CA ASN A 335 5.48 28.44 19.51
C ASN A 335 4.70 28.52 20.83
N ARG A 336 4.49 29.73 21.38
CA ARG A 336 3.81 29.93 22.67
C ARG A 336 2.41 29.32 22.74
N TRP A 337 1.72 29.20 21.60
CA TRP A 337 0.37 28.65 21.52
C TRP A 337 0.30 27.17 21.95
N ILE A 338 1.43 26.44 21.86
CA ILE A 338 1.53 25.04 22.31
C ILE A 338 1.18 24.93 23.81
N ASN A 339 1.53 25.94 24.61
CA ASN A 339 1.23 26.00 26.04
C ASN A 339 -0.08 26.77 26.36
N MET A 340 -0.82 27.25 25.38
CA MET A 340 -2.05 27.98 25.66
C MET A 340 -3.18 27.00 26.02
N ASN A 341 -3.84 27.22 27.17
CA ASN A 341 -5.07 26.50 27.58
C ASN A 341 -6.29 26.73 26.65
N LYS A 342 -6.09 27.30 25.45
CA LYS A 342 -7.15 27.67 24.51
C LYS A 342 -7.43 26.61 23.45
N THR A 343 -6.66 25.53 23.38
CA THR A 343 -6.86 24.49 22.37
C THR A 343 -7.51 23.25 22.99
N ASN A 344 -8.62 22.79 22.40
CA ASN A 344 -9.18 21.46 22.69
C ASN A 344 -8.41 20.35 21.94
N ILE A 345 -7.18 20.64 21.50
CA ILE A 345 -6.36 19.74 20.68
C ILE A 345 -5.53 18.87 21.63
N ARG A 346 -5.61 17.56 21.44
CA ARG A 346 -4.77 16.59 22.15
C ARG A 346 -3.38 16.54 21.52
N PHE A 347 -2.36 16.80 22.33
CA PHE A 347 -0.97 16.60 21.94
C PHE A 347 -0.54 15.17 22.24
N MET A 348 0.09 14.51 21.27
CA MET A 348 0.66 13.18 21.42
C MET A 348 2.10 13.27 21.95
N GLU A 349 2.47 12.33 22.83
CA GLU A 349 3.81 12.20 23.43
C GLU A 349 4.37 13.53 23.97
N THR A 350 3.56 14.24 24.77
CA THR A 350 3.93 15.55 25.32
C THR A 350 5.21 15.53 26.14
N ASP A 351 5.55 14.39 26.74
CA ASP A 351 6.74 14.23 27.57
C ASP A 351 8.04 14.33 26.76
N SER A 352 7.98 14.12 25.44
CA SER A 352 9.10 14.18 24.49
C SER A 352 9.20 15.52 23.74
N LEU A 353 8.45 16.54 24.16
CA LEU A 353 8.39 17.85 23.52
C LEU A 353 9.26 18.86 24.26
N PHE A 354 10.52 19.01 23.84
CA PHE A 354 11.52 19.85 24.51
C PHE A 354 11.94 21.06 23.66
N CYS A 355 12.38 22.11 24.34
CA CYS A 355 12.97 23.28 23.69
C CYS A 355 14.44 23.07 23.38
N VAL A 356 14.87 23.59 22.22
CA VAL A 356 16.29 23.66 21.84
C VAL A 356 16.82 25.09 21.90
N ASP A 357 15.97 26.09 21.74
CA ASP A 357 16.32 27.52 21.81
C ASP A 357 15.18 28.27 22.52
N PRO A 358 15.42 29.40 23.21
CA PRO A 358 16.73 29.96 23.54
C PRO A 358 17.45 29.18 24.66
N PRO A 359 18.75 29.42 24.92
CA PRO A 359 19.55 28.65 25.88
C PRO A 359 18.96 28.55 27.29
N GLU A 360 18.19 29.56 27.73
CA GLU A 360 17.56 29.58 29.05
C GLU A 360 16.50 28.48 29.22
N PHE A 361 15.90 28.03 28.11
CA PHE A 361 14.86 27.00 28.09
C PHE A 361 15.33 25.68 27.52
N HIS A 362 16.59 25.55 27.10
CA HIS A 362 17.11 24.34 26.48
C HIS A 362 16.89 23.09 27.34
N GLY A 363 16.30 22.05 26.75
CA GLY A 363 15.96 20.78 27.42
C GLY A 363 14.73 20.83 28.32
N GLN A 364 14.09 21.99 28.51
CA GLN A 364 12.83 22.09 29.24
C GLN A 364 11.65 21.69 28.35
N ASN A 365 10.61 21.13 28.95
CA ASN A 365 9.41 20.76 28.21
C ASN A 365 8.64 22.03 27.77
N VAL A 366 8.29 22.12 26.49
CA VAL A 366 7.64 23.29 25.88
C VAL A 366 6.34 23.67 26.62
N ARG A 367 5.61 22.67 27.15
CA ARG A 367 4.33 22.89 27.85
C ARG A 367 4.48 23.45 29.27
N TYR A 368 5.69 23.54 29.81
CA TYR A 368 5.92 24.09 31.15
C TYR A 368 6.55 25.49 31.12
N ILE A 369 6.76 26.05 29.93
CA ILE A 369 7.37 27.38 29.79
C ILE A 369 6.33 28.48 29.89
N HIS A 370 6.52 29.34 30.88
CA HIS A 370 5.74 30.55 31.03
C HIS A 370 6.34 31.67 30.19
N PHE A 371 5.78 31.85 28.99
CA PHE A 371 6.04 33.02 28.16
C PHE A 371 5.51 34.27 28.88
N ARG A 372 6.40 35.19 29.25
CA ARG A 372 6.03 36.48 29.85
C ARG A 372 5.43 37.44 28.83
#